data_AF-A0A2J8U3G2-F1
#
_entry.id   AF-A0A2J8U3G2-F1
#
_cell.length_a   1.000
_cell.length_b   1.000
_cell.length_c   1.000
_cell.angle_alpha   90.00
_cell.angle_beta   90.00
_cell.angle_gamma   90.00
#
_symmetry.space_group_name_H-M   'P 1'
#
loop_
_entity.id
_entity.type
_entity.pdbx_description
1 polymer ?
#
loop_
_entity_poly.entity_id
_entity_poly.type
_entity_poly.pdbx_seq_one_letter_code
_entity_poly.pdbx_strand_id
1 'polypeptide(L)'
;MNQLRGKKSCHTGLGRSAGWNIPIGLLYCDLPEPRKPLEKAVANFFSGSCVPCADGTDFPQLCQLCPGCGCSTLNQYFSYSGAFKCLKDGAGDVAFVKHSTVFENLANKADRDQYELLCLDNTRKPVDEYKDCH
;
A
#
# COMPACT_ATOMS: atom_id res chain seq x y z
N MET A 1 8.73 -9.61 3.21
CA MET A 1 8.71 -8.53 2.20
C MET A 1 8.88 -9.05 0.77
N ASN A 2 9.73 -10.06 0.54
CA ASN A 2 10.09 -10.64 -0.76
C ASN A 2 8.97 -11.39 -1.55
N GLN A 3 7.75 -11.51 -1.02
CA GLN A 3 6.62 -12.21 -1.65
C GLN A 3 5.48 -11.26 -2.06
N LEU A 4 5.77 -9.97 -2.21
CA LEU A 4 4.77 -8.96 -2.57
C LEU A 4 4.37 -8.96 -4.05
N ARG A 5 5.15 -9.61 -4.92
CA ARG A 5 4.82 -9.71 -6.34
C ARG A 5 3.49 -10.45 -6.54
N GLY A 6 2.63 -9.89 -7.38
CA GLY A 6 1.31 -10.45 -7.68
C GLY A 6 0.28 -10.31 -6.55
N LYS A 7 0.58 -9.52 -5.51
CA LYS A 7 -0.40 -9.12 -4.49
C LYS A 7 -1.14 -7.86 -4.91
N LYS A 8 -2.26 -7.58 -4.26
CA LYS A 8 -2.99 -6.32 -4.39
C LYS A 8 -2.51 -5.31 -3.36
N SER A 9 -2.28 -4.06 -3.76
CA SER A 9 -1.66 -3.06 -2.88
C SER A 9 -2.50 -1.79 -2.69
N CYS A 10 -2.50 -1.28 -1.45
CA CYS A 10 -3.19 -0.06 -1.06
C CYS A 10 -2.18 1.02 -0.68
N HIS A 11 -2.21 2.17 -1.35
CA HIS A 11 -1.26 3.26 -1.18
C HIS A 11 -1.96 4.54 -0.73
N THR A 12 -1.28 5.37 0.05
CA THR A 12 -1.85 6.65 0.53
C THR A 12 -1.96 7.73 -0.55
N GLY A 13 -1.18 7.58 -1.63
CA GLY A 13 -1.11 8.50 -2.75
C GLY A 13 0.28 8.49 -3.41
N LEU A 14 0.32 8.73 -4.72
CA LEU A 14 1.53 8.82 -5.51
C LEU A 14 2.49 9.87 -4.92
N GLY A 15 3.78 9.54 -4.82
CA GLY A 15 4.83 10.46 -4.33
C GLY A 15 4.86 10.69 -2.82
N ARG A 16 3.97 10.07 -2.02
CA ARG A 16 3.96 10.21 -0.56
C ARG A 16 5.01 9.32 0.10
N SER A 17 5.55 9.73 1.25
CA SER A 17 6.64 9.04 1.94
C SER A 17 6.35 7.56 2.25
N ALA A 18 5.48 7.29 3.22
CA ALA A 18 5.20 5.91 3.65
C ALA A 18 4.37 5.13 2.62
N GLY A 19 3.48 5.81 1.88
CA GLY A 19 2.58 5.15 0.93
C GLY A 19 3.16 4.90 -0.45
N TRP A 20 4.30 5.48 -0.82
CA TRP A 20 4.88 5.33 -2.15
C TRP A 20 6.41 5.32 -2.12
N ASN A 21 7.06 6.41 -1.72
CA ASN A 21 8.50 6.60 -1.90
C ASN A 21 9.32 5.51 -1.18
N ILE A 22 9.00 5.20 0.06
CA ILE A 22 9.69 4.18 0.85
C ILE A 22 9.45 2.77 0.30
N PRO A 23 8.19 2.26 0.21
CA PRO A 23 7.98 0.89 -0.24
C PRO A 23 8.41 0.65 -1.68
N ILE A 24 8.16 1.60 -2.59
CA ILE A 24 8.57 1.45 -3.99
C ILE A 24 10.10 1.58 -4.13
N GLY A 25 10.75 2.41 -3.32
CA GLY A 25 12.21 2.51 -3.26
C GLY A 25 12.86 1.19 -2.83
N LEU A 26 12.31 0.54 -1.80
CA LEU A 26 12.79 -0.77 -1.32
C LEU A 26 12.57 -1.89 -2.35
N LEU A 27 11.45 -1.85 -3.07
CA LEU A 27 11.10 -2.85 -4.09
C LEU A 27 11.71 -2.55 -5.46
N TYR A 28 12.38 -1.41 -5.65
CA TYR A 28 12.77 -0.91 -6.97
C TYR A 28 13.56 -1.93 -7.79
N CYS A 29 14.54 -2.60 -7.18
CA CYS A 29 15.36 -3.60 -7.86
C CYS A 29 14.57 -4.87 -8.24
N ASP A 30 13.52 -5.21 -7.49
CA ASP A 30 12.65 -6.36 -7.71
C ASP A 30 11.54 -6.10 -8.74
N LEU A 31 11.35 -4.83 -9.14
CA LEU A 31 10.42 -4.45 -10.20
C LEU A 31 10.90 -5.01 -11.56
N PRO A 32 9.96 -5.44 -12.43
CA PRO A 32 10.30 -5.91 -13.76
C PRO A 32 10.85 -4.78 -14.64
N GLU A 33 11.80 -5.11 -15.52
CA GLU A 33 12.23 -4.20 -16.58
C GLU A 33 11.20 -4.12 -17.72
N PRO A 34 11.01 -2.96 -18.38
CA PRO A 34 11.67 -1.68 -18.09
C PRO A 34 11.07 -0.97 -16.87
N ARG A 35 11.94 -0.42 -15.99
CA ARG A 35 11.50 0.34 -14.78
C ARG A 35 11.03 1.77 -15.04
N LYS A 36 10.98 2.21 -16.31
CA LYS A 36 10.51 3.54 -16.71
C LYS A 36 9.38 3.43 -17.74
N PRO A 37 8.23 4.10 -17.53
CA PRO A 37 7.87 4.87 -16.33
C PRO A 37 7.71 3.97 -15.10
N LEU A 38 7.99 4.50 -13.90
CA LEU A 38 8.00 3.73 -12.65
C LEU A 38 6.63 3.14 -12.35
N GLU A 39 5.58 3.92 -12.62
CA GLU A 39 4.17 3.58 -12.51
C GLU A 39 3.85 2.30 -13.27
N LYS A 40 4.39 2.13 -14.47
CA LYS A 40 4.21 0.92 -15.29
C LYS A 40 4.87 -0.30 -14.67
N ALA A 41 6.08 -0.14 -14.12
CA ALA A 41 6.79 -1.22 -13.47
C ALA A 41 6.09 -1.69 -12.20
N VAL A 42 5.57 -0.74 -11.39
CA VAL A 42 4.76 -1.04 -10.20
C VAL A 42 3.43 -1.69 -10.58
N ALA A 43 2.76 -1.18 -11.62
CA ALA A 43 1.52 -1.74 -12.15
C ALA A 43 1.67 -3.20 -12.61
N ASN A 44 2.85 -3.58 -13.11
CA ASN A 44 3.15 -4.96 -13.51
C ASN A 44 3.64 -5.84 -12.35
N PHE A 45 4.12 -5.24 -11.26
CA PHE A 45 4.61 -5.97 -10.09
C PHE A 45 3.46 -6.45 -9.20
N PHE A 46 2.48 -5.58 -8.95
CA PHE A 46 1.26 -5.93 -8.22
C PHE A 46 0.18 -6.42 -9.19
N SER A 47 -0.79 -7.19 -8.69
CA SER A 47 -1.91 -7.71 -9.49
C SER A 47 -3.12 -6.75 -9.52
N GLY A 48 -2.89 -5.48 -9.21
CA GLY A 48 -3.91 -4.44 -9.05
C GLY A 48 -3.72 -3.62 -7.78
N SER A 49 -3.88 -2.31 -7.87
CA SER A 49 -3.60 -1.39 -6.76
C SER A 49 -4.67 -0.31 -6.61
N CYS A 50 -4.65 0.35 -5.45
CA CYS A 50 -5.15 1.72 -5.33
C CYS A 50 -3.97 2.65 -5.08
N VAL A 51 -3.62 3.46 -6.07
CA VAL A 51 -2.60 4.52 -5.98
C VAL A 51 -3.27 5.86 -6.27
N PRO A 52 -3.84 6.53 -5.26
CA PRO A 52 -4.45 7.83 -5.49
C PRO A 52 -3.46 8.82 -6.12
N CYS A 53 -3.97 9.74 -6.93
CA CYS A 53 -3.21 10.71 -7.72
C CYS A 53 -2.40 10.13 -8.90
N ALA A 54 -2.43 8.81 -9.15
CA ALA A 54 -1.87 8.24 -10.38
C ALA A 54 -2.78 8.49 -11.59
N ASP A 55 -2.18 8.50 -12.78
CA ASP A 55 -2.94 8.56 -14.04
C ASP A 55 -3.55 7.20 -14.35
N GLY A 56 -4.86 7.08 -14.13
CA GLY A 56 -5.61 5.85 -14.42
C GLY A 56 -5.87 5.60 -15.90
N THR A 57 -5.63 6.59 -16.77
CA THR A 57 -5.74 6.43 -18.23
C THR A 57 -4.53 5.65 -18.74
N ASP A 58 -3.34 6.07 -18.34
CA ASP A 58 -2.07 5.45 -18.74
C ASP A 58 -1.77 4.18 -17.94
N PHE A 59 -2.17 4.13 -16.66
CA PHE A 59 -1.86 3.04 -15.74
C PHE A 59 -3.11 2.51 -15.02
N PRO A 60 -4.07 1.89 -15.74
CA PRO A 60 -5.36 1.47 -15.17
C PRO A 60 -5.22 0.47 -14.00
N GLN A 61 -4.17 -0.37 -14.01
CA GLN A 61 -3.87 -1.31 -12.93
C GLN A 61 -3.61 -0.60 -11.59
N LEU A 62 -3.08 0.63 -11.60
CA LEU A 62 -2.85 1.40 -10.38
C LEU A 62 -4.15 1.92 -9.74
N CYS A 63 -5.25 1.92 -10.50
CA CYS A 63 -6.57 2.38 -10.07
C CYS A 63 -7.59 1.25 -9.96
N GLN A 64 -7.17 0.00 -10.11
CA GLN A 64 -8.08 -1.14 -10.13
C GLN A 64 -8.89 -1.26 -8.84
N LEU A 65 -8.32 -0.92 -7.69
CA LEU A 65 -8.98 -0.98 -6.38
C LEU A 65 -9.68 0.33 -6.00
N CYS A 66 -9.41 1.42 -6.72
CA CYS A 66 -10.09 2.70 -6.55
C CYS A 66 -10.26 3.40 -7.91
N PRO A 67 -11.32 3.06 -8.66
CA PRO A 67 -11.54 3.58 -10.01
C PRO A 67 -11.41 5.11 -10.08
N GLY A 68 -10.61 5.58 -11.03
CA GLY A 68 -10.32 7.01 -11.23
C GLY A 68 -9.19 7.58 -10.36
N CYS A 69 -8.58 6.79 -9.45
CA CYS A 69 -7.43 7.21 -8.63
C CYS A 69 -7.56 8.60 -7.99
N GLY A 70 -8.77 8.97 -7.53
CA GLY A 70 -9.06 10.34 -7.09
C GLY A 70 -8.06 10.86 -6.05
N CYS A 71 -7.51 12.05 -6.29
CA CYS A 71 -6.48 12.69 -5.46
C CYS A 71 -7.08 13.58 -4.35
N SER A 72 -8.13 13.09 -3.69
CA SER A 72 -8.83 13.82 -2.63
C SER A 72 -9.56 12.86 -1.71
N THR A 73 -10.08 13.37 -0.59
CA THR A 73 -10.88 12.61 0.37
C THR A 73 -12.23 12.13 -0.18
N LEU A 74 -12.63 12.54 -1.38
CA LEU A 74 -13.78 11.96 -2.09
C LEU A 74 -13.53 10.50 -2.50
N ASN A 75 -12.26 10.14 -2.72
CA ASN A 75 -11.87 8.74 -2.87
C ASN A 75 -11.72 8.11 -1.47
N GLN A 76 -12.56 7.15 -1.14
CA GLN A 76 -12.57 6.49 0.17
C GLN A 76 -11.26 5.79 0.54
N TYR A 77 -10.42 5.46 -0.44
CA TYR A 77 -9.11 4.82 -0.23
C TYR A 77 -7.94 5.80 -0.26
N PHE A 78 -8.22 7.11 -0.28
CA PHE A 78 -7.21 8.17 -0.23
C PHE A 78 -6.59 8.34 1.16
N SER A 79 -5.30 8.68 1.20
CA SER A 79 -4.53 8.95 2.42
C SER A 79 -4.38 7.75 3.37
N TYR A 80 -3.88 7.99 4.58
CA TYR A 80 -3.54 6.95 5.55
C TYR A 80 -4.74 6.06 5.93
N SER A 81 -5.82 6.67 6.42
CA SER A 81 -7.02 5.92 6.82
C SER A 81 -7.68 5.23 5.63
N GLY A 82 -7.67 5.86 4.44
CA GLY A 82 -8.22 5.24 3.23
C GLY A 82 -7.42 4.04 2.76
N ALA A 83 -6.09 4.13 2.74
CA ALA A 83 -5.23 3.00 2.38
C ALA A 83 -5.40 1.83 3.36
N PHE A 84 -5.54 2.12 4.67
CA PHE A 84 -5.85 1.08 5.65
C PHE A 84 -7.27 0.50 5.45
N LYS A 85 -8.26 1.34 5.13
CA LYS A 85 -9.61 0.88 4.79
C LYS A 85 -9.60 -0.06 3.57
N CYS A 86 -8.79 0.22 2.54
CA CYS A 86 -8.61 -0.65 1.38
C CYS A 86 -8.14 -2.07 1.76
N LEU A 87 -7.23 -2.20 2.73
CA LEU A 87 -6.84 -3.49 3.30
C LEU A 87 -7.98 -4.11 4.12
N LYS A 88 -8.59 -3.34 5.03
CA LYS A 88 -9.67 -3.80 5.91
C LYS A 88 -10.90 -4.31 5.15
N ASP A 89 -11.25 -3.67 4.05
CA ASP A 89 -12.38 -4.06 3.19
C ASP A 89 -12.05 -5.32 2.33
N GLY A 90 -10.82 -5.83 2.39
CA GLY A 90 -10.36 -6.97 1.59
C GLY A 90 -10.12 -6.63 0.11
N ALA A 91 -10.05 -5.33 -0.24
CA ALA A 91 -9.76 -4.92 -1.61
C ALA A 91 -8.28 -5.18 -1.97
N GLY A 92 -7.37 -4.92 -1.03
CA GLY A 92 -5.94 -5.20 -1.16
C GLY A 92 -5.41 -6.16 -0.08
N ASP A 93 -4.23 -6.73 -0.34
CA ASP A 93 -3.54 -7.67 0.56
C ASP A 93 -2.52 -6.97 1.46
N VAL A 94 -2.07 -5.77 1.08
CA VAL A 94 -1.10 -4.96 1.82
C VAL A 94 -1.47 -3.48 1.75
N ALA A 95 -1.31 -2.76 2.87
CA ALA A 95 -1.44 -1.31 2.93
C ALA A 95 -0.15 -0.66 3.42
N PHE A 96 0.33 0.32 2.66
CA PHE A 96 1.53 1.08 3.01
C PHE A 96 1.15 2.37 3.74
N VAL A 97 1.26 2.37 5.07
CA VAL A 97 0.82 3.46 5.95
C VAL A 97 1.84 3.76 7.05
N LYS A 98 1.59 4.77 7.89
CA LYS A 98 2.43 5.06 9.07
C LYS A 98 2.03 4.16 10.24
N HIS A 99 2.94 3.96 11.19
CA HIS A 99 2.73 3.10 12.37
C HIS A 99 1.45 3.43 13.17
N SER A 100 1.07 4.72 13.29
CA SER A 100 -0.10 5.13 14.07
C SER A 100 -1.44 4.83 13.39
N THR A 101 -1.46 4.55 12.09
CA THR A 101 -2.71 4.45 11.31
C THR A 101 -3.62 3.32 11.79
N VAL A 102 -3.07 2.16 12.17
CA VAL A 102 -3.87 1.04 12.67
C VAL A 102 -4.57 1.44 13.98
N PHE A 103 -3.87 2.14 14.87
CA PHE A 103 -4.40 2.60 16.16
C PHE A 103 -5.44 3.73 16.01
N GLU A 104 -5.26 4.60 15.02
CA GLU A 104 -6.21 5.66 14.68
C GLU A 104 -7.54 5.11 14.12
N ASN A 105 -7.51 3.92 13.51
CA ASN A 105 -8.68 3.32 12.85
C ASN A 105 -9.30 2.14 13.63
N LEU A 106 -8.56 1.53 14.56
CA LEU A 106 -9.03 0.41 15.38
C LEU A 106 -8.73 0.66 16.86
N ALA A 107 -9.78 0.99 17.62
CA ALA A 107 -9.69 1.26 19.06
C ALA A 107 -9.44 -0.01 19.88
N ASN A 108 -10.01 -1.15 19.49
CA ASN A 108 -9.92 -2.40 20.26
C ASN A 108 -8.67 -3.18 19.89
N LYS A 109 -7.99 -3.74 20.92
CA LYS A 109 -6.83 -4.61 20.69
C LYS A 109 -7.20 -5.88 19.91
N ALA A 110 -8.36 -6.48 20.18
CA ALA A 110 -8.82 -7.68 19.49
C ALA A 110 -8.97 -7.49 17.97
N ASP A 111 -9.33 -6.28 17.53
CA ASP A 111 -9.39 -5.96 16.10
C ASP A 111 -7.99 -5.76 15.53
N ARG A 112 -7.08 -5.14 16.29
CA ARG A 112 -5.69 -4.91 15.89
C ARG A 112 -4.89 -6.21 15.78
N ASP A 113 -5.16 -7.19 16.63
CA ASP A 113 -4.50 -8.50 16.66
C ASP A 113 -4.77 -9.32 15.37
N GLN A 114 -5.71 -8.89 14.52
CA GLN A 114 -5.98 -9.48 13.20
C GLN A 114 -5.04 -8.95 12.09
N TYR A 115 -4.16 -8.00 12.41
CA TYR A 115 -3.23 -7.37 11.48
C TYR A 115 -1.80 -7.56 11.94
N GLU A 116 -0.88 -7.57 10.97
CA GLU A 116 0.56 -7.73 11.20
C GLU A 116 1.34 -6.72 10.33
N LEU A 117 2.56 -6.44 10.74
CA LEU A 117 3.54 -5.68 9.97
C LEU A 117 4.42 -6.63 9.16
N LEU A 118 4.81 -6.20 7.97
CA LEU A 118 5.80 -6.88 7.15
C LEU A 118 7.17 -6.29 7.46
N CYS A 119 8.09 -7.10 7.98
CA CYS A 119 9.42 -6.65 8.34
C CYS A 119 10.41 -6.81 7.18
N LEU A 120 11.47 -6.01 7.18
CA LEU A 120 12.52 -6.02 6.14
C LEU A 120 13.31 -7.34 6.10
N ASP A 121 13.42 -8.02 7.24
CA ASP A 121 14.04 -9.34 7.38
C ASP A 121 13.15 -10.50 6.87
N ASN A 122 12.02 -10.18 6.22
CA ASN A 122 11.02 -11.12 5.72
C ASN A 122 10.22 -11.87 6.79
N THR A 123 10.26 -11.42 8.03
CA THR A 123 9.35 -11.88 9.08
C THR A 123 8.08 -11.02 9.16
N ARG A 124 7.19 -11.38 10.09
CA ARG A 124 6.02 -10.60 10.46
C ARG A 124 6.02 -10.36 11.96
N LYS A 125 5.53 -9.19 12.36
CA LYS A 125 5.41 -8.80 13.77
C LYS A 125 4.05 -8.14 14.05
N PRO A 126 3.56 -8.20 15.29
CA PRO A 126 2.39 -7.45 15.73
C PRO A 126 2.48 -5.95 15.44
N VAL A 127 1.32 -5.28 15.28
CA VAL A 127 1.24 -3.86 14.89
C VAL A 127 1.82 -2.87 15.90
N ASP A 128 2.03 -3.28 17.15
CA ASP A 128 2.66 -2.51 18.23
C ASP A 128 4.19 -2.64 18.29
N GLU A 129 4.77 -3.61 17.57
CA GLU A 129 6.23 -3.80 17.44
C GLU A 129 6.84 -2.96 16.29
N TYR A 130 6.19 -1.89 15.87
CA TYR A 130 6.61 -1.06 14.73
C TYR A 130 8.02 -0.43 14.87
N LYS A 131 8.55 -0.30 16.09
CA LYS A 131 9.92 0.18 16.31
C LYS A 131 10.97 -0.79 15.77
N ASP A 132 10.68 -2.09 15.85
CA ASP A 132 11.56 -3.16 15.41
C ASP A 132 11.15 -3.74 14.04
N CYS A 133 10.05 -3.24 13.45
CA CYS A 133 9.51 -3.67 12.16
C CYS A 133 8.83 -2.52 11.42
N HIS A 134 9.56 -1.84 10.52
CA HIS A 134 9.10 -0.69 9.75
C HIS A 134 9.67 -0.63 8.33
#